data_AF-A0A811ML76-F1
#
_entry.id   AF-A0A811ML76-F1
#
_cell.length_a   1.000
_cell.length_b   1.000
_cell.length_c   1.000
_cell.angle_alpha   90.00
_cell.angle_beta   90.00
_cell.angle_gamma   90.00
#
_symmetry.space_group_name_H-M   'P 1'
#
loop_
_entity.id
_entity.type
_entity.pdbx_description
1 polymer ?
#
loop_
_entity_poly.entity_id
_entity_poly.type
_entity_poly.pdbx_seq_one_letter_code
_entity_poly.pdbx_strand_id
1 'polypeptide(L)'
;MQRVVVMRHGDRLDHSEPMWPANKPRPWDPPLDDAGLLRAWTVGKCIRAAAAKQGWALHRVLVSPFLRCRQTAARAVAALCAVPDDDALLAVGDPANVPLDLDTSRVKVCSLNLAC
;
A
#
# COMPACT_ATOMS: atom_id res chain seq x y z
N MET A 1 -6.56 13.94 19.21
CA MET A 1 -7.64 13.80 18.21
C MET A 1 -7.44 12.48 17.47
N GLN A 2 -8.48 11.63 17.36
CA GLN A 2 -8.39 10.38 16.60
C GLN A 2 -8.81 10.60 15.14
N ARG A 3 -8.18 9.88 14.21
CA ARG A 3 -8.46 9.98 12.77
C ARG A 3 -8.61 8.58 12.18
N VAL A 4 -9.53 8.45 11.24
CA VAL A 4 -9.75 7.22 10.49
C VAL A 4 -9.61 7.54 9.01
N VAL A 5 -8.76 6.78 8.33
CA VAL A 5 -8.61 6.82 6.87
C VAL A 5 -9.18 5.52 6.33
N VAL A 6 -10.12 5.62 5.41
CA VAL A 6 -10.73 4.46 4.74
C VAL A 6 -10.25 4.43 3.30
N MET A 7 -9.78 3.27 2.85
CA MET A 7 -9.25 3.07 1.51
C MET A 7 -9.88 1.80 0.90
N ARG A 8 -10.40 1.93 -0.32
CA ARG A 8 -10.82 0.78 -1.14
C ARG A 8 -9.60 0.09 -1.73
N HIS A 9 -9.70 -1.22 -1.97
CA HIS A 9 -8.68 -1.93 -2.75
C HIS A 9 -8.47 -1.30 -4.15
N GLY A 10 -7.27 -1.48 -4.72
CA GLY A 10 -6.96 -1.05 -6.09
C GLY A 10 -7.72 -1.83 -7.17
N ASP A 11 -7.43 -1.55 -8.44
CA ASP A 11 -8.04 -2.28 -9.56
C ASP A 11 -7.69 -3.76 -9.49
N ARG A 12 -8.67 -4.59 -9.83
CA ARG A 12 -8.57 -6.04 -9.76
C ARG A 12 -8.20 -6.59 -11.12
N LEU A 13 -7.36 -7.62 -11.14
CA LEU A 13 -6.90 -8.27 -12.36
C LEU A 13 -8.04 -8.89 -13.17
N ASP A 14 -9.08 -9.41 -12.53
CA ASP A 14 -10.23 -10.01 -13.23
C ASP A 14 -11.12 -8.98 -13.95
N HIS A 15 -10.97 -7.69 -13.64
CA HIS A 15 -11.64 -6.63 -14.38
C HIS A 15 -10.93 -6.33 -15.71
N SER A 16 -9.60 -6.35 -15.73
CA SER A 16 -8.77 -6.13 -16.92
C SER A 16 -8.58 -7.41 -17.74
N GLU A 17 -8.64 -8.57 -17.11
CA GLU A 17 -8.53 -9.89 -17.74
C GLU A 17 -9.79 -10.75 -17.43
N PRO A 18 -10.85 -10.68 -18.25
CA PRO A 18 -12.09 -11.42 -17.99
C PRO A 18 -11.93 -12.95 -17.92
N MET A 19 -10.90 -13.51 -18.57
CA MET A 19 -10.58 -14.94 -18.54
C MET A 19 -9.73 -15.35 -17.32
N TRP A 20 -9.30 -14.40 -16.49
CA TRP A 20 -8.50 -14.67 -15.30
C TRP A 20 -9.07 -15.79 -14.41
N PRO A 21 -10.38 -15.88 -14.13
CA PRO A 21 -10.92 -16.90 -13.21
C PRO A 21 -10.71 -18.36 -13.66
N ALA A 22 -10.56 -18.60 -14.97
CA ALA A 22 -10.75 -19.92 -15.58
C ALA A 22 -9.82 -21.03 -15.05
N ASN A 23 -8.59 -20.68 -14.64
CA ASN A 23 -7.56 -21.65 -14.23
C ASN A 23 -6.80 -21.20 -12.97
N LYS A 24 -7.45 -20.47 -12.06
CA LYS A 24 -6.80 -19.93 -10.86
C LYS A 24 -7.24 -20.71 -9.61
N PRO A 25 -6.34 -20.94 -8.63
CA PRO A 25 -6.69 -21.65 -7.40
C PRO A 25 -7.78 -20.96 -6.55
N ARG A 26 -7.97 -19.64 -6.73
CA ARG A 26 -8.96 -18.84 -5.98
C ARG A 26 -9.71 -17.87 -6.90
N PRO A 27 -10.63 -18.33 -7.76
CA PRO A 27 -11.32 -17.50 -8.76
C PRO A 27 -12.19 -16.37 -8.18
N TRP A 28 -12.53 -16.41 -6.89
CA TRP A 28 -13.31 -15.37 -6.20
C TRP A 28 -12.44 -14.38 -5.42
N ASP A 29 -11.12 -14.57 -5.38
CA ASP A 29 -10.17 -13.69 -4.69
C ASP A 29 -9.05 -13.20 -5.62
N PRO A 30 -9.40 -12.35 -6.62
CA PRO A 30 -8.43 -11.84 -7.58
C PRO A 30 -7.37 -10.95 -6.93
N PRO A 31 -6.13 -10.97 -7.46
CA PRO A 31 -5.12 -10.00 -7.11
C PRO A 31 -5.44 -8.64 -7.74
N LEU A 32 -4.64 -7.64 -7.39
CA LEU A 32 -4.58 -6.38 -8.11
C LEU A 32 -3.88 -6.54 -9.46
N ASP A 33 -4.22 -5.68 -10.41
CA ASP A 33 -3.39 -5.45 -11.60
C ASP A 33 -2.27 -4.42 -11.31
N ASP A 34 -1.40 -4.19 -12.29
CA ASP A 34 -0.26 -3.27 -12.16
C ASP A 34 -0.70 -1.83 -11.87
N ALA A 35 -1.82 -1.39 -12.47
CA ALA A 35 -2.39 -0.08 -12.22
C ALA A 35 -2.91 0.05 -10.78
N GLY A 36 -3.53 -1.00 -10.24
CA GLY A 36 -3.97 -1.13 -8.86
C GLY A 36 -2.80 -1.08 -7.88
N LEU A 37 -1.71 -1.77 -8.17
CA LEU A 37 -0.48 -1.73 -7.38
C LEU A 37 0.14 -0.32 -7.35
N LEU A 38 0.23 0.33 -8.51
CA LEU A 38 0.80 1.68 -8.63
C LEU A 38 -0.07 2.75 -7.94
N ARG A 39 -1.40 2.66 -8.08
CA ARG A 39 -2.30 3.58 -7.38
C ARG A 39 -2.26 3.39 -5.87
N ALA A 40 -2.17 2.15 -5.39
CA ALA A 40 -2.02 1.89 -3.96
C ALA A 40 -0.75 2.53 -3.38
N TRP A 41 0.37 2.43 -4.09
CA TRP A 41 1.61 3.13 -3.74
C TRP A 41 1.43 4.66 -3.72
N THR A 42 0.82 5.22 -4.78
CA THR A 42 0.59 6.67 -4.90
C THR A 42 -0.28 7.20 -3.75
N VAL A 43 -1.35 6.49 -3.38
CA VAL A 43 -2.19 6.86 -2.25
C VAL A 43 -1.40 6.84 -0.94
N GLY A 44 -0.53 5.85 -0.72
CA GLY A 44 0.36 5.83 0.46
C GLY A 44 1.26 7.06 0.55
N LYS A 45 1.82 7.54 -0.57
CA LYS A 45 2.57 8.81 -0.63
C LYS A 45 1.68 10.02 -0.29
N CYS A 46 0.47 10.07 -0.81
CA CYS A 46 -0.48 11.15 -0.51
C CYS A 46 -0.86 11.18 0.98
N ILE A 47 -1.09 10.02 1.59
CA ILE A 47 -1.37 9.87 3.03
C ILE A 47 -0.17 10.38 3.84
N ARG A 48 1.06 9.99 3.48
CA ARG A 48 2.29 10.47 4.13
C ARG A 48 2.43 11.99 4.07
N ALA A 49 2.22 12.58 2.89
CA ALA A 49 2.28 14.03 2.69
C ALA A 49 1.19 14.76 3.50
N ALA A 50 -0.03 14.23 3.54
CA ALA A 50 -1.12 14.79 4.33
C ALA A 50 -0.86 14.68 5.85
N ALA A 51 -0.27 13.58 6.29
CA ALA A 51 0.16 13.33 7.66
C ALA A 51 1.20 14.35 8.12
N ALA A 52 2.25 14.56 7.32
CA ALA A 52 3.27 15.56 7.58
C ALA A 52 2.69 16.98 7.61
N LYS A 53 1.88 17.35 6.60
CA LYS A 53 1.29 18.70 6.49
C LYS A 53 0.39 19.07 7.68
N GLN A 54 -0.32 18.09 8.24
CA GLN A 54 -1.32 18.32 9.28
C GLN A 54 -0.88 17.83 10.67
N GLY A 55 0.35 17.34 10.81
CA GLY A 55 0.94 16.93 12.09
C GLY A 55 0.28 15.72 12.75
N TRP A 56 -0.09 14.68 11.99
CA TRP A 56 -0.61 13.42 12.56
C TRP A 56 0.17 12.21 12.06
N ALA A 57 0.04 11.08 12.76
CA ALA A 57 0.69 9.83 12.42
C ALA A 57 -0.30 8.66 12.36
N LEU A 58 -0.07 7.73 11.44
CA LEU A 58 -0.78 6.46 11.34
C LEU A 58 -0.12 5.43 12.25
N HIS A 59 -0.90 4.81 13.12
CA HIS A 59 -0.38 3.85 14.11
C HIS A 59 -0.81 2.41 13.82
N ARG A 60 -1.95 2.24 13.16
CA ARG A 60 -2.56 0.94 12.90
C ARG A 60 -3.17 0.91 11.51
N VAL A 61 -3.02 -0.23 10.85
CA VAL A 61 -3.66 -0.53 9.56
C VAL A 61 -4.44 -1.82 9.72
N LEU A 62 -5.75 -1.74 9.50
CA LEU A 62 -6.65 -2.89 9.51
C LEU A 62 -6.97 -3.25 8.06
N VAL A 63 -6.87 -4.53 7.73
CA VAL A 63 -6.99 -4.99 6.34
C VAL A 63 -7.96 -6.16 6.27
N SER A 64 -8.87 -6.10 5.29
CA SER A 64 -9.72 -7.22 4.90
C SER A 64 -8.87 -8.42 4.41
N PRO A 65 -9.29 -9.67 4.63
CA PRO A 65 -8.51 -10.87 4.29
C PRO A 65 -8.32 -11.10 2.79
N PHE A 66 -9.13 -10.48 1.93
CA PHE A 66 -9.03 -10.66 0.49
C PHE A 66 -7.64 -10.24 -0.03
N LEU A 67 -7.08 -11.01 -0.98
CA LEU A 67 -5.74 -10.80 -1.53
C LEU A 67 -5.55 -9.37 -2.07
N ARG A 68 -6.54 -8.87 -2.83
CA ARG A 68 -6.57 -7.48 -3.33
C ARG A 68 -6.43 -6.42 -2.22
N CYS A 69 -7.04 -6.65 -1.05
CA CYS A 69 -6.95 -5.73 0.09
C CYS A 69 -5.56 -5.79 0.73
N ARG A 70 -5.00 -7.00 0.88
CA ARG A 70 -3.64 -7.21 1.41
C ARG A 70 -2.57 -6.59 0.51
N GLN A 71 -2.66 -6.77 -0.81
CA GLN A 71 -1.74 -6.15 -1.77
C GLN A 71 -1.85 -4.62 -1.75
N THR A 72 -3.07 -4.08 -1.67
CA THR A 72 -3.29 -2.63 -1.55
C THR A 72 -2.61 -2.09 -0.30
N ALA A 73 -2.87 -2.72 0.84
CA ALA A 73 -2.29 -2.31 2.12
C ALA A 73 -0.76 -2.43 2.10
N ALA A 74 -0.20 -3.52 1.57
CA ALA A 74 1.24 -3.69 1.47
C ALA A 74 1.91 -2.56 0.67
N ARG A 75 1.35 -2.21 -0.50
CA ARG A 75 1.89 -1.11 -1.34
C ARG A 75 1.73 0.26 -0.68
N ALA A 76 0.57 0.53 -0.06
CA ALA A 76 0.31 1.80 0.60
C ALA A 76 1.19 1.97 1.86
N VAL A 77 1.36 0.92 2.67
CA VAL A 77 2.23 0.94 3.86
C VAL A 77 3.69 1.09 3.45
N ALA A 78 4.14 0.39 2.40
CA ALA A 78 5.50 0.57 1.90
C ALA A 78 5.77 2.03 1.49
N ALA A 79 4.85 2.67 0.76
CA ALA A 79 4.97 4.08 0.40
C ALA A 79 4.89 5.04 1.62
N LEU A 80 4.07 4.69 2.61
CA LEU A 80 3.92 5.47 3.85
C LEU A 80 5.21 5.44 4.69
N CYS A 81 5.84 4.26 4.77
CA CYS A 81 7.04 3.99 5.56
C CYS A 81 8.35 4.29 4.81
N ALA A 82 8.29 4.57 3.50
CA ALA A 82 9.46 4.89 2.71
C ALA A 82 10.10 6.20 3.21
N VAL A 83 11.27 6.10 3.83
CA VAL A 83 12.11 7.23 4.19
C VAL A 83 13.16 7.42 3.09
N PRO A 84 13.54 8.67 2.77
CA PRO A 84 14.71 8.90 1.95
C PRO A 84 15.94 8.31 2.66
N ASP A 85 16.75 7.54 1.94
CA ASP A 85 18.06 7.13 2.44
C ASP A 85 18.96 8.38 2.42
N ASP A 86 19.28 8.91 3.61
CA ASP A 86 20.05 10.15 3.76
C ASP A 86 21.48 10.02 3.20
N ASP A 87 22.09 8.83 3.27
CA ASP A 87 23.42 8.56 2.70
C ASP A 87 23.36 8.51 1.16
N ALA A 88 22.28 7.96 0.61
CA ALA A 88 22.04 7.96 -0.83
C ALA A 88 21.57 9.33 -1.37
N LEU A 89 20.91 10.15 -0.55
CA LEU A 89 20.50 11.52 -0.91
C LEU A 89 21.70 12.42 -1.19
N LEU A 90 22.80 12.20 -0.46
CA LEU A 90 24.06 12.92 -0.64
C LEU A 90 24.85 12.41 -1.86
N ALA A 91 24.58 11.18 -2.31
CA ALA A 91 25.28 10.53 -3.43
C ALA A 91 24.54 10.68 -4.78
N VAL A 92 23.22 10.85 -4.77
CA VAL A 92 22.39 10.94 -5.98
C VAL A 92 22.04 12.40 -6.27
N GLY A 93 22.60 12.96 -7.34
CA GLY A 93 22.30 14.33 -7.82
C GLY A 93 20.88 14.53 -8.38
N ASP A 94 20.07 13.47 -8.43
CA ASP A 94 18.66 13.48 -8.85
C ASP A 94 17.75 12.96 -7.71
N PRO A 95 16.95 13.84 -7.07
CA PRO A 95 16.07 13.45 -5.97
C PRO A 95 14.95 12.48 -6.39
N ALA A 96 14.72 12.25 -7.69
CA ALA A 96 13.72 11.32 -8.18
C ALA A 96 14.15 9.84 -8.13
N ASN A 97 15.45 9.55 -7.99
CA ASN A 97 16.00 8.19 -8.06
C ASN A 97 16.73 7.75 -6.79
N VAL A 98 16.42 8.36 -5.65
CA VAL A 98 16.99 8.00 -4.35
C VAL A 98 16.42 6.64 -3.91
N PRO A 99 17.27 5.67 -3.54
CA PRO A 99 16.85 4.47 -2.81
C PRO A 99 16.00 4.85 -1.59
N LEU A 100 14.84 4.20 -1.45
CA LEU A 100 13.95 4.42 -0.31
C LEU A 100 14.13 3.27 0.68
N ASP A 101 14.41 3.62 1.93
CA ASP A 101 14.45 2.67 3.03
C ASP A 101 13.07 2.54 3.69
N LEU A 102 12.71 1.37 4.25
CA LEU A 102 11.37 1.13 4.82
C LEU A 102 11.41 1.08 6.35
N ASP A 103 11.01 2.17 7.02
CA ASP A 103 10.82 2.15 8.47
C ASP A 103 9.40 1.65 8.83
N THR A 104 9.31 0.36 9.14
CA THR A 104 8.06 -0.29 9.55
C THR A 104 7.80 -0.26 11.06
N SER A 105 8.75 0.23 11.87
CA SER A 105 8.67 0.17 13.34
C SER A 105 7.48 0.96 13.93
N ARG A 106 6.98 1.94 13.17
CA ARG A 106 5.98 2.91 13.60
C ARG A 106 4.53 2.50 13.30
N VAL A 107 4.33 1.48 12.48
CA VAL A 107 2.99 1.09 11.99
C VAL A 107 2.72 -0.39 12.28
N LYS A 108 1.62 -0.66 12.99
CA LYS A 108 1.14 -2.03 13.22
C LYS A 108 0.11 -2.42 12.16
N VAL A 109 0.37 -3.47 11.39
CA VAL A 109 -0.54 -3.99 10.36
C VAL A 109 -1.23 -5.25 10.87
N CYS A 110 -2.57 -5.25 10.90
CA CYS A 110 -3.38 -6.42 11.27
C CYS A 110 -4.24 -6.84 10.08
N SER A 111 -4.02 -8.06 9.59
CA SER A 111 -4.95 -8.71 8.66
C SER A 111 -6.07 -9.34 9.46
N LEU A 112 -7.32 -9.03 9.13
CA LEU A 112 -8.48 -9.67 9.75
C LEU A 112 -8.58 -11.08 9.16
N ASN A 113 -8.41 -12.11 10.00
CA ASN A 113 -8.74 -13.47 9.60
C ASN A 113 -10.27 -13.63 9.71
N LEU A 114 -10.97 -13.53 8.59
CA LEU A 114 -12.31 -14.12 8.50
C LEU A 114 -12.09 -15.60 8.18
N ALA A 115 -12.32 -16.46 9.16
CA ALA A 115 -12.57 -17.87 8.87
C ALA A 115 -13.88 -17.91 8.09
N CYS A 116 -13.78 -18.15 6.78
CA CYS A 116 -14.91 -18.57 5.96
C CYS A 116 -14.93 -20.10 5.94
#